data_AF-A0A7V4F271-F1
#
_entry.id   AF-A0A7V4F271-F1
#
_cell.length_a   1.000
_cell.length_b   1.000
_cell.length_c   1.000
_cell.angle_alpha   90.00
_cell.angle_beta   90.00
_cell.angle_gamma   90.00
#
_symmetry.space_group_name_H-M   'P 1'
#
loop_
_entity.id
_entity.type
_entity.pdbx_description
1 polymer ?
#
loop_
_entity_poly.entity_id
_entity_poly.type
_entity_poly.pdbx_seq_one_letter_code
_entity_poly.pdbx_strand_id
1 'polypeptide(L)'
;MEINWNEYPNVIATFSRKYLSQCFKELRYIFSFQWRNRFLANKSLRFKFVFYITLLTVIIYVTIGIVIIRKVRQQMYESSKHELLLYGDKYAQQLTYEMSSYLNQVVGMANVFESNLTIPADLRKEIYKNTLHKTLASSPDLLAVWLSVQLYTLDPQWKTDYGRIRYTYYRSKQDIILQQDILDTLGHNYAGDYYKIRKKRRIEFSPPYFDSYGHDTTHKILMTSICVPMYDAQDAFWGMVGVDIDMEQFKRFIPPMQEVPHGQAMIVVDDGTIAVHSDSTWVGKNLLNSINENFLTQNTWDSLLLSGQVHELTCQFEKRKMFVVLYPIRLHEKTNVWSLAIMVPQSYLTKKANQFTVFAILIIASGLLVLMYFAYQLTDFLARPLDVSIRFAQQLSEGNLSAQLDIDRHDELGQLVEALKKMAQNLKEMVRQLDEGAQTLEKTAKALSGSSKVMLSASYQQFNTTQKVNENVAEIISFI
;
A
#
# COMPACT_ATOMS: atom_id res chain seq x y z
N MET A 1 -21.47 -2.54 -22.13
CA MET A 1 -21.92 -1.22 -22.60
C MET A 1 -21.02 -0.17 -21.96
N GLU A 2 -19.93 0.17 -22.64
CA GLU A 2 -19.03 1.26 -22.21
C GLU A 2 -19.61 2.58 -22.71
N ILE A 3 -19.89 3.48 -21.78
CA ILE A 3 -20.36 4.83 -22.12
C ILE A 3 -19.13 5.62 -22.59
N ASN A 4 -19.15 6.04 -23.85
CA ASN A 4 -18.12 6.91 -24.43
C ASN A 4 -18.31 8.34 -23.93
N TRP A 5 -17.54 8.74 -22.92
CA TRP A 5 -17.65 10.04 -22.25
C TRP A 5 -17.17 11.23 -23.10
N ASN A 6 -16.60 11.00 -24.28
CA ASN A 6 -16.13 12.07 -25.18
C ASN A 6 -17.26 12.80 -25.92
N GLU A 7 -18.49 12.29 -25.89
CA GLU A 7 -19.65 12.93 -26.55
C GLU A 7 -20.40 13.95 -25.68
N TYR A 8 -20.04 14.11 -24.39
CA TYR A 8 -20.75 14.99 -23.45
C TYR A 8 -19.85 15.96 -22.67
N PRO A 9 -19.04 16.82 -23.33
CA PRO A 9 -18.18 17.79 -22.65
C PRO A 9 -18.97 18.75 -21.74
N ASN A 10 -20.21 19.06 -22.12
CA ASN A 10 -21.10 19.94 -21.34
C ASN A 10 -21.63 19.27 -20.05
N VAL A 11 -21.74 17.94 -19.99
CA VAL A 11 -22.21 17.24 -18.78
C VAL A 11 -21.12 17.27 -17.72
N ILE A 12 -19.85 17.04 -18.07
CA ILE A 12 -18.70 17.08 -17.16
C ILE A 12 -18.44 18.52 -16.67
N ALA A 13 -18.55 19.52 -17.56
CA ALA A 13 -18.42 20.93 -17.19
C ALA A 13 -19.54 21.41 -16.25
N THR A 14 -20.76 20.91 -16.41
CA THR A 14 -21.91 21.26 -15.56
C THR A 14 -21.87 20.51 -14.22
N PHE A 15 -21.45 19.23 -14.22
CA PHE A 15 -21.30 18.44 -12.99
C PHE A 15 -20.15 18.98 -12.12
N SER A 16 -19.01 19.33 -12.73
CA SER A 16 -17.88 19.93 -12.04
C SER A 16 -18.19 21.33 -11.50
N ARG A 17 -18.89 22.20 -12.25
CA ARG A 17 -19.33 23.51 -11.74
C ARG A 17 -20.31 23.39 -10.59
N LYS A 18 -21.25 22.44 -10.64
CA LYS A 18 -22.25 22.25 -9.59
C LYS A 18 -21.59 21.73 -8.31
N TYR A 19 -20.71 20.72 -8.41
CA TYR A 19 -19.93 20.22 -7.28
C TYR A 19 -18.91 21.23 -6.74
N LEU A 20 -18.22 21.99 -7.60
CA LEU A 20 -17.33 23.07 -7.17
C LEU A 20 -18.12 24.20 -6.50
N SER A 21 -19.30 24.57 -7.00
CA SER A 21 -20.15 25.58 -6.34
C SER A 21 -20.71 25.08 -5.01
N GLN A 22 -20.97 23.76 -4.91
CA GLN A 22 -21.46 23.14 -3.69
C GLN A 22 -20.32 22.98 -2.67
N CYS A 23 -19.11 22.59 -3.10
CA CYS A 23 -17.89 22.69 -2.29
C CYS A 23 -17.59 24.12 -1.88
N PHE A 24 -17.78 25.13 -2.75
CA PHE A 24 -17.63 26.55 -2.39
C PHE A 24 -18.73 27.03 -1.46
N LYS A 25 -19.96 26.50 -1.54
CA LYS A 25 -21.04 26.78 -0.59
C LYS A 25 -20.80 26.13 0.77
N GLU A 26 -20.30 24.89 0.80
CA GLU A 26 -19.90 24.18 2.01
C GLU A 26 -18.66 24.83 2.64
N LEU A 27 -17.66 25.24 1.84
CA LEU A 27 -16.54 26.08 2.27
C LEU A 27 -17.03 27.43 2.78
N ARG A 28 -17.98 28.06 2.11
CA ARG A 28 -18.59 29.31 2.58
C ARG A 28 -19.38 29.10 3.86
N TYR A 29 -19.95 27.92 4.10
CA TYR A 29 -20.59 27.52 5.36
C TYR A 29 -19.56 27.30 6.47
N ILE A 30 -18.40 26.72 6.15
CA ILE A 30 -17.24 26.56 7.05
C ILE A 30 -16.62 27.94 7.39
N PHE A 31 -16.58 28.87 6.43
CA PHE A 31 -16.06 30.24 6.63
C PHE A 31 -17.11 31.22 7.19
N SER A 32 -18.41 30.97 7.02
CA SER A 32 -19.50 31.76 7.62
C SER A 32 -19.93 31.23 8.99
N PHE A 33 -19.32 30.15 9.45
CA PHE A 33 -19.46 29.67 10.82
C PHE A 33 -18.71 30.65 11.73
N GLN A 34 -19.44 31.64 12.26
CA GLN A 34 -18.96 32.52 13.32
C GLN A 34 -18.59 31.65 14.52
N TRP A 35 -17.34 31.18 14.55
CA TRP A 35 -16.68 30.70 15.75
C TRP A 35 -16.57 31.90 16.71
N ARG A 36 -17.65 32.26 17.41
CA ARG A 36 -17.52 32.75 18.78
C ARG A 36 -17.07 31.55 19.60
N ASN A 37 -15.80 31.22 19.42
CA ASN A 37 -15.13 30.14 20.10
C ASN A 37 -15.15 30.47 21.59
N ARG A 38 -16.21 30.03 22.32
CA ARG A 38 -16.44 30.40 23.73
C ARG A 38 -15.23 30.09 24.61
N PHE A 39 -14.46 29.06 24.22
CA PHE A 39 -13.19 28.70 24.86
C PHE A 39 -12.10 29.77 24.70
N LEU A 40 -11.98 30.37 23.51
CA LEU A 40 -11.01 31.42 23.23
C LEU A 40 -11.52 32.82 23.56
N ALA A 41 -12.83 33.03 23.66
CA ALA A 41 -13.44 34.35 23.81
C ALA A 41 -12.79 35.18 24.94
N ASN A 42 -12.56 34.55 26.11
CA ASN A 42 -11.97 35.19 27.29
C ASN A 42 -10.44 35.00 27.42
N LYS A 43 -9.77 34.47 26.39
CA LYS A 43 -8.31 34.29 26.40
C LYS A 43 -7.62 35.50 25.77
N SER A 44 -6.40 35.78 26.22
CA SER A 44 -5.57 36.88 25.71
C SER A 44 -5.32 36.73 24.21
N LEU A 45 -5.07 37.87 23.53
CA LEU A 45 -4.73 37.88 22.10
C LEU A 45 -3.50 36.99 21.80
N ARG A 46 -2.54 36.98 22.74
CA ARG A 46 -1.38 36.07 22.80
C ARG A 46 -1.77 34.61 22.63
N PHE A 47 -2.68 34.13 23.47
CA PHE A 47 -3.09 32.73 23.47
C PHE A 47 -3.79 32.38 22.15
N LYS A 48 -4.63 33.28 21.62
CA LYS A 48 -5.33 33.09 20.35
C LYS A 48 -4.35 32.94 19.18
N PHE A 49 -3.39 33.85 19.04
CA PHE A 49 -2.40 33.82 17.95
C PHE A 49 -1.59 32.53 17.95
N VAL A 50 -1.06 32.15 19.11
CA VAL A 50 -0.23 30.95 19.27
C VAL A 50 -1.06 29.70 19.02
N PHE A 51 -2.28 29.65 19.55
CA PHE A 51 -3.17 28.51 19.38
C PHE A 51 -3.46 28.28 17.90
N TYR A 52 -3.79 29.32 17.13
CA TYR A 52 -4.08 29.17 15.69
C TYR A 52 -2.84 28.76 14.87
N ILE A 53 -1.68 29.37 15.12
CA ILE A 53 -0.44 29.01 14.42
C ILE A 53 -0.05 27.56 14.74
N THR A 54 -0.04 27.18 16.02
CA THR A 54 0.30 25.82 16.46
C THR A 54 -0.70 24.80 15.93
N LEU A 55 -2.00 25.12 15.95
CA LEU A 55 -3.03 24.25 15.41
C LEU A 55 -2.81 24.02 13.91
N LEU A 56 -2.56 25.09 13.15
CA LEU A 56 -2.31 25.01 11.71
C LEU A 56 -1.05 24.18 11.40
N THR A 57 0.05 24.41 12.11
CA THR A 57 1.30 23.66 11.89
C THR A 57 1.16 22.19 12.26
N VAL A 58 0.48 21.87 13.37
CA VAL A 58 0.19 20.49 13.77
C VAL A 58 -0.68 19.78 12.72
N ILE A 59 -1.72 20.45 12.21
CA ILE A 59 -2.58 19.86 11.16
C ILE A 59 -1.75 19.55 9.90
N ILE A 60 -0.94 20.50 9.43
CA ILE A 60 -0.07 20.30 8.26
C ILE A 60 0.90 19.14 8.50
N TYR A 61 1.57 19.13 9.66
CA TYR A 61 2.56 18.12 10.01
C TYR A 61 1.95 16.71 10.11
N VAL A 62 0.80 16.57 10.77
CA VAL A 62 0.07 15.30 10.87
C VAL A 62 -0.42 14.83 9.50
N THR A 63 -0.92 15.74 8.66
CA THR A 63 -1.39 15.41 7.31
C THR A 63 -0.25 14.88 6.45
N ILE A 64 0.90 15.56 6.45
CA ILE A 64 2.11 15.12 5.75
C ILE A 64 2.56 13.75 6.28
N GLY A 65 2.58 13.56 7.60
CA GLY A 65 2.92 12.30 8.24
C GLY A 65 2.02 11.14 7.79
N ILE A 66 0.70 11.35 7.75
CA ILE A 66 -0.26 10.34 7.27
C ILE A 66 0.00 9.99 5.80
N VAL A 67 0.22 10.98 4.94
CA VAL A 67 0.51 10.76 3.52
C VAL A 67 1.79 9.96 3.33
N ILE A 68 2.87 10.32 4.04
CA ILE A 68 4.15 9.61 3.99
C ILE A 68 3.99 8.17 4.47
N ILE A 69 3.34 7.95 5.62
CA ILE A 69 3.09 6.59 6.15
C ILE A 69 2.31 5.75 5.14
N ARG A 70 1.25 6.30 4.54
CA ARG A 70 0.46 5.57 3.52
C ARG A 70 1.31 5.23 2.30
N LYS A 71 2.09 6.18 1.79
CA LYS A 71 2.94 5.99 0.60
C LYS A 71 4.05 4.96 0.87
N VAL A 72 4.75 5.06 1.99
CA VAL A 72 5.79 4.10 2.40
C VAL A 72 5.19 2.72 2.62
N ARG A 73 4.05 2.62 3.31
CA ARG A 73 3.37 1.34 3.53
C ARG A 73 2.97 0.68 2.22
N GLN A 74 2.43 1.44 1.27
CA GLN A 74 2.08 0.94 -0.06
C GLN A 74 3.34 0.50 -0.82
N GLN A 75 4.39 1.29 -0.83
CA GLN A 75 5.65 0.95 -1.51
C GLN A 75 6.31 -0.31 -0.92
N MET A 76 6.32 -0.46 0.40
CA MET A 76 6.85 -1.65 1.08
C MET A 76 6.02 -2.91 0.78
N TYR A 77 4.69 -2.76 0.67
CA TYR A 77 3.80 -3.84 0.27
C TYR A 77 4.09 -4.28 -1.17
N GLU A 78 4.14 -3.33 -2.12
CA GLU A 78 4.46 -3.62 -3.52
C GLU A 78 5.86 -4.21 -3.69
N SER A 79 6.86 -3.72 -2.93
CA SER A 79 8.21 -4.28 -2.96
C SER A 79 8.25 -5.73 -2.44
N SER A 80 7.55 -6.03 -1.34
CA SER A 80 7.50 -7.39 -0.79
C SER A 80 6.77 -8.35 -1.73
N LYS A 81 5.74 -7.84 -2.40
CA LYS A 81 5.00 -8.57 -3.44
C LYS A 81 5.88 -8.83 -4.66
N HIS A 82 6.64 -7.85 -5.13
CA HIS A 82 7.56 -8.01 -6.25
C HIS A 82 8.68 -9.03 -5.95
N GLU A 83 9.23 -8.99 -4.72
CA GLU A 83 10.19 -10.00 -4.23
C GLU A 83 9.60 -11.42 -4.30
N LEU A 84 8.34 -11.59 -3.87
CA LEU A 84 7.62 -12.87 -3.97
C LEU A 84 7.39 -13.32 -5.42
N LEU A 85 7.07 -12.38 -6.31
CA LEU A 85 6.88 -12.65 -7.75
C LEU A 85 8.16 -13.18 -8.39
N LEU A 86 9.29 -12.51 -8.16
CA LEU A 86 10.60 -12.96 -8.67
C LEU A 86 11.00 -14.31 -8.10
N TYR A 87 10.72 -14.54 -6.81
CA TYR A 87 11.03 -15.80 -6.17
C TYR A 87 10.23 -16.95 -6.77
N GLY A 88 8.91 -16.76 -7.00
CA GLY A 88 8.09 -17.79 -7.62
C GLY A 88 8.39 -18.02 -9.10
N ASP A 89 8.66 -16.95 -9.86
CA ASP A 89 9.03 -17.04 -11.28
C ASP A 89 10.28 -17.91 -11.49
N LYS A 90 11.29 -17.75 -10.64
CA LYS A 90 12.50 -18.60 -10.65
C LYS A 90 12.15 -20.10 -10.58
N TYR A 91 11.30 -20.51 -9.63
CA TYR A 91 10.94 -21.91 -9.45
C TYR A 91 9.98 -22.40 -10.54
N ALA A 92 9.04 -21.56 -11.00
CA ALA A 92 8.16 -21.88 -12.10
C ALA A 92 8.93 -22.13 -13.40
N GLN A 93 9.97 -21.33 -13.68
CA GLN A 93 10.85 -21.53 -14.83
C GLN A 93 11.67 -22.82 -14.72
N GLN A 94 12.21 -23.13 -13.54
CA GLN A 94 12.93 -24.39 -13.31
C GLN A 94 12.01 -25.61 -13.52
N LEU A 95 10.79 -25.56 -12.97
CA LEU A 95 9.78 -26.59 -13.17
C LEU A 95 9.39 -26.72 -14.64
N THR A 96 9.16 -25.60 -15.33
CA THR A 96 8.83 -25.57 -16.77
C THR A 96 9.95 -26.19 -17.61
N TYR A 97 11.22 -25.85 -17.33
CA TYR A 97 12.37 -26.42 -18.00
C TYR A 97 12.45 -27.94 -17.82
N GLU A 98 12.29 -28.40 -16.58
CA GLU A 98 12.32 -29.83 -16.26
C GLU A 98 11.19 -30.59 -16.97
N MET A 99 9.95 -30.12 -16.85
CA MET A 99 8.80 -30.75 -17.49
C MET A 99 8.93 -30.74 -19.02
N SER A 100 9.51 -29.67 -19.61
CA SER A 100 9.82 -29.60 -21.04
C SER A 100 10.87 -30.64 -21.46
N SER A 101 11.89 -30.87 -20.62
CA SER A 101 12.91 -31.89 -20.86
C SER A 101 12.29 -33.28 -20.96
N TYR A 102 11.42 -33.64 -20.01
CA TYR A 102 10.71 -34.92 -20.08
C TYR A 102 9.77 -35.00 -21.28
N LEU A 103 9.01 -33.93 -21.56
CA LEU A 103 8.13 -33.87 -22.74
C LEU A 103 8.89 -34.15 -24.04
N ASN A 104 10.04 -33.50 -24.22
CA ASN A 104 10.86 -33.63 -25.41
C ASN A 104 11.38 -35.06 -25.58
N GLN A 105 11.70 -35.76 -24.49
CA GLN A 105 12.07 -37.17 -24.53
C GLN A 105 10.90 -38.04 -25.02
N VAL A 106 9.70 -37.83 -24.49
CA VAL A 106 8.51 -38.62 -24.88
C VAL A 106 8.10 -38.35 -26.33
N VAL A 107 8.09 -37.07 -26.74
CA VAL A 107 7.81 -36.66 -28.12
C VAL A 107 8.88 -37.19 -29.08
N GLY A 108 10.14 -37.20 -28.66
CA GLY A 108 11.23 -37.81 -29.43
C GLY A 108 10.99 -39.30 -29.70
N MET A 109 10.59 -40.06 -28.68
CA MET A 109 10.19 -41.47 -28.85
C MET A 109 8.98 -41.61 -29.77
N ALA A 110 7.95 -40.77 -29.60
CA ALA A 110 6.77 -40.79 -30.45
C ALA A 110 7.13 -40.61 -31.94
N ASN A 111 7.97 -39.63 -32.25
CA ASN A 111 8.45 -39.37 -33.62
C ASN A 111 9.23 -40.56 -34.21
N VAL A 112 10.08 -41.21 -33.38
CA VAL A 112 10.78 -42.43 -33.80
C VAL A 112 9.78 -43.53 -34.13
N PHE A 113 8.74 -43.74 -33.32
CA PHE A 113 7.78 -44.79 -33.60
C PHE A 113 6.88 -44.50 -34.80
N GLU A 114 6.39 -43.27 -34.93
CA GLU A 114 5.55 -42.83 -36.06
C GLU A 114 6.30 -42.91 -37.40
N SER A 115 7.58 -42.53 -37.44
CA SER A 115 8.40 -42.59 -38.65
C SER A 115 8.68 -44.02 -39.14
N ASN A 116 8.50 -45.03 -38.29
CA ASN A 116 8.76 -46.43 -38.62
C ASN A 116 7.48 -47.25 -38.84
N LEU A 117 6.30 -46.62 -38.97
CA LEU A 117 5.02 -47.35 -39.10
C LEU A 117 4.90 -48.23 -40.35
N THR A 118 5.64 -47.93 -41.42
CA THR A 118 5.63 -48.68 -42.69
C THR A 118 6.49 -49.94 -42.68
N ILE A 119 7.33 -50.11 -41.65
CA ILE A 119 8.23 -51.26 -41.50
C ILE A 119 7.43 -52.50 -41.03
N PRO A 120 7.83 -53.73 -41.41
CA PRO A 120 7.21 -54.96 -40.91
C PRO A 120 7.07 -55.02 -39.38
N ALA A 121 5.96 -55.59 -38.91
CA ALA A 121 5.58 -55.56 -37.50
C ALA A 121 6.65 -56.13 -36.55
N ASP A 122 7.33 -57.21 -36.91
CA ASP A 122 8.35 -57.82 -36.06
C ASP A 122 9.60 -56.94 -35.89
N LEU A 123 10.01 -56.24 -36.94
CA LEU A 123 11.10 -55.25 -36.87
C LEU A 123 10.67 -54.03 -36.05
N ARG A 124 9.43 -53.56 -36.18
CA ARG A 124 8.90 -52.47 -35.34
C ARG A 124 8.94 -52.81 -33.85
N LYS A 125 8.59 -54.04 -33.47
CA LYS A 125 8.65 -54.50 -32.06
C LYS A 125 10.07 -54.39 -31.49
N GLU A 126 11.11 -54.70 -32.27
CA GLU A 126 12.50 -54.52 -31.84
C GLU A 126 12.88 -53.04 -31.72
N ILE A 127 12.46 -52.19 -32.67
CA ILE A 127 12.66 -50.74 -32.59
C ILE A 127 12.00 -50.17 -31.34
N TYR A 128 10.77 -50.57 -31.04
CA TYR A 128 10.05 -50.18 -29.82
C TYR A 128 10.85 -50.53 -28.57
N LYS A 129 11.22 -51.81 -28.41
CA LYS A 129 11.97 -52.27 -27.24
C LYS A 129 13.31 -51.55 -27.08
N ASN A 130 14.08 -51.42 -28.16
CA ASN A 130 15.41 -50.81 -28.11
C ASN A 130 15.36 -49.32 -27.80
N THR A 131 14.38 -48.59 -28.37
CA THR A 131 14.19 -47.16 -28.12
C THR A 131 13.80 -46.90 -26.67
N LEU A 132 12.84 -47.67 -26.15
CA LEU A 132 12.43 -47.59 -24.75
C LEU A 132 13.59 -47.91 -23.81
N HIS A 133 14.26 -49.05 -24.01
CA HIS A 133 15.40 -49.44 -23.18
C HIS A 133 16.49 -48.38 -23.18
N LYS A 134 16.85 -47.85 -24.37
CA LYS A 134 17.90 -46.83 -24.49
C LYS A 134 17.51 -45.52 -23.79
N THR A 135 16.25 -45.09 -23.93
CA THR A 135 15.73 -43.89 -23.28
C THR A 135 15.79 -44.01 -21.77
N LEU A 136 15.28 -45.11 -21.21
CA LEU A 136 15.39 -45.33 -19.76
C LEU A 136 16.85 -45.43 -19.32
N ALA A 137 17.70 -46.14 -20.06
CA ALA A 137 19.12 -46.25 -19.70
C ALA A 137 19.85 -44.89 -19.69
N SER A 138 19.47 -43.93 -20.53
CA SER A 138 20.04 -42.58 -20.57
C SER A 138 19.39 -41.58 -19.60
N SER A 139 18.24 -41.93 -19.02
CA SER A 139 17.44 -41.00 -18.20
C SER A 139 17.33 -41.53 -16.77
N PRO A 140 18.31 -41.23 -15.88
CA PRO A 140 18.33 -41.70 -14.49
C PRO A 140 17.11 -41.27 -13.69
N ASP A 141 16.53 -40.13 -14.07
CA ASP A 141 15.38 -39.48 -13.45
C ASP A 141 14.02 -40.11 -13.84
N LEU A 142 13.98 -41.13 -14.70
CA LEU A 142 12.73 -41.83 -15.04
C LEU A 142 12.60 -43.13 -14.25
N LEU A 143 11.39 -43.38 -13.72
CA LEU A 143 11.05 -44.66 -13.08
C LEU A 143 10.84 -45.75 -14.14
N ALA A 144 10.08 -45.40 -15.17
CA ALA A 144 9.76 -46.29 -16.28
C ALA A 144 9.51 -45.52 -17.58
N VAL A 145 9.61 -46.25 -18.68
CA VAL A 145 9.17 -45.81 -20.00
C VAL A 145 8.34 -46.92 -20.61
N TRP A 146 7.27 -46.56 -21.30
CA TRP A 146 6.34 -47.55 -21.84
C TRP A 146 5.74 -47.13 -23.17
N LEU A 147 5.38 -48.14 -23.95
CA LEU A 147 4.66 -48.00 -25.21
C LEU A 147 3.48 -48.96 -25.21
N SER A 148 2.29 -48.45 -25.50
CA SER A 148 1.08 -49.26 -25.64
C SER A 148 0.52 -49.12 -27.06
N VAL A 149 0.58 -50.23 -27.81
CA VAL A 149 0.25 -50.31 -29.24
C VAL A 149 -1.03 -51.11 -29.44
N GLN A 150 -1.91 -50.65 -30.33
CA GLN A 150 -3.15 -51.35 -30.66
C GLN A 150 -2.86 -52.66 -31.41
N LEU A 151 -3.54 -53.75 -31.02
CA LEU A 151 -3.28 -55.09 -31.58
C LEU A 151 -3.57 -55.15 -33.09
N TYR A 152 -4.59 -54.44 -33.59
CA TYR A 152 -4.91 -54.41 -35.01
C TYR A 152 -3.76 -53.86 -35.89
N THR A 153 -2.80 -53.16 -35.29
CA THR A 153 -1.63 -52.61 -36.01
C THR A 153 -0.51 -53.64 -36.14
N LEU A 154 -0.52 -54.70 -35.32
CA LEU A 154 0.53 -55.72 -35.23
C LEU A 154 0.06 -57.10 -35.71
N ASP A 155 -1.21 -57.40 -35.52
CA ASP A 155 -1.85 -58.66 -35.90
C ASP A 155 -2.95 -58.39 -36.94
N PRO A 156 -2.75 -58.78 -38.21
CA PRO A 156 -3.75 -58.64 -39.25
C PRO A 156 -5.06 -59.38 -38.98
N GLN A 157 -5.07 -60.39 -38.09
CA GLN A 157 -6.29 -61.12 -37.70
C GLN A 157 -7.14 -60.33 -36.70
N TRP A 158 -6.55 -59.37 -36.00
CA TRP A 158 -7.26 -58.55 -35.02
C TRP A 158 -8.02 -57.40 -35.71
N LYS A 159 -9.36 -57.44 -35.69
CA LYS A 159 -10.22 -56.51 -36.45
C LYS A 159 -10.94 -55.46 -35.60
N THR A 160 -10.72 -55.45 -34.29
CA THR A 160 -11.40 -54.52 -33.38
C THR A 160 -10.51 -53.32 -33.03
N ASP A 161 -11.13 -52.24 -32.57
CA ASP A 161 -10.46 -50.98 -32.21
C ASP A 161 -10.03 -50.92 -30.73
N TYR A 162 -10.20 -52.03 -30.01
CA TYR A 162 -9.73 -52.32 -28.66
C TYR A 162 -8.70 -53.46 -28.70
N GLY A 163 -8.08 -53.78 -27.56
CA GLY A 163 -6.99 -54.74 -27.50
C GLY A 163 -5.65 -54.07 -27.80
N ARG A 164 -4.72 -54.18 -26.85
CA ARG A 164 -3.40 -53.56 -26.95
C ARG A 164 -2.33 -54.42 -26.34
N ILE A 165 -1.12 -54.31 -26.88
CA ILE A 165 0.10 -54.80 -26.23
C ILE A 165 0.84 -53.62 -25.62
N ARG A 166 1.33 -53.78 -24.40
CA ARG A 166 2.13 -52.79 -23.69
C ARG A 166 3.53 -53.35 -23.44
N TYR A 167 4.53 -52.57 -23.81
CA TYR A 167 5.94 -52.79 -23.48
C TYR A 167 6.33 -51.76 -22.42
N THR A 168 6.74 -52.20 -21.24
CA THR A 168 7.18 -51.32 -20.16
C THR A 168 8.59 -51.70 -19.76
N TYR A 169 9.51 -50.76 -19.84
CA TYR A 169 10.80 -50.86 -19.17
C TYR A 169 10.74 -50.07 -17.88
N TYR A 170 11.09 -50.69 -16.76
CA TYR A 170 11.14 -50.04 -15.45
C TYR A 170 12.41 -50.44 -14.70
N ARG A 171 12.80 -49.60 -13.74
CA ARG A 171 13.97 -49.87 -12.89
C ARG A 171 13.59 -50.77 -11.73
N SER A 172 14.38 -51.81 -11.50
CA SER A 172 14.30 -52.63 -10.30
C SER A 172 15.71 -52.86 -9.77
N LYS A 173 16.01 -52.31 -8.58
CA LYS A 173 17.35 -52.29 -7.99
C LYS A 173 18.38 -51.64 -8.94
N GLN A 174 19.28 -52.43 -9.53
CA GLN A 174 20.31 -51.96 -10.46
C GLN A 174 20.03 -52.32 -11.93
N ASP A 175 18.93 -53.03 -12.19
CA ASP A 175 18.60 -53.56 -13.52
C ASP A 175 17.42 -52.82 -14.16
N ILE A 176 17.38 -52.87 -15.50
CA ILE A 176 16.25 -52.43 -16.32
C ILE A 176 15.50 -53.68 -16.79
N ILE A 177 14.24 -53.81 -16.37
CA ILE A 177 13.41 -54.99 -16.63
C ILE A 177 12.35 -54.66 -17.68
N LEU A 178 12.17 -55.55 -18.67
CA LEU A 178 11.07 -55.50 -19.62
C LEU A 178 9.87 -56.28 -19.07
N GLN A 179 8.71 -55.63 -19.01
CA GLN A 179 7.41 -56.26 -18.82
C GLN A 179 6.57 -56.11 -20.09
N GLN A 180 5.86 -57.18 -20.46
CA GLN A 180 4.99 -57.21 -21.63
C GLN A 180 3.58 -57.65 -21.20
N ASP A 181 2.58 -56.80 -21.43
CA ASP A 181 1.19 -57.09 -21.07
C ASP A 181 0.30 -57.03 -22.32
N ILE A 182 -0.67 -57.95 -22.43
CA ILE A 182 -1.77 -57.86 -23.38
C ILE A 182 -3.03 -57.45 -22.61
N LEU A 183 -3.61 -56.32 -22.98
CA LEU A 183 -4.66 -55.62 -22.21
C LEU A 183 -5.87 -55.33 -23.09
N ASP A 184 -7.02 -55.11 -22.44
CA ASP A 184 -8.27 -54.63 -23.07
C ASP A 184 -8.77 -55.51 -24.24
N THR A 185 -8.53 -56.83 -24.19
CA THR A 185 -8.86 -57.77 -25.28
C THR A 185 -10.33 -58.12 -25.41
N LEU A 186 -11.13 -57.85 -24.37
CA LEU A 186 -12.58 -58.14 -24.35
C LEU A 186 -13.43 -56.88 -24.57
N GLY A 187 -12.81 -55.72 -24.76
CA GLY A 187 -13.48 -54.43 -24.96
C GLY A 187 -12.71 -53.25 -24.37
N HIS A 188 -13.21 -52.04 -24.61
CA HIS A 188 -12.62 -50.82 -24.07
C HIS A 188 -12.78 -50.72 -22.55
N ASN A 189 -11.68 -50.42 -21.87
CA ASN A 189 -11.73 -49.94 -20.49
C ASN A 189 -12.06 -48.43 -20.47
N TYR A 190 -13.34 -48.09 -20.55
CA TYR A 190 -13.81 -46.70 -20.58
C TYR A 190 -13.42 -45.88 -19.35
N ALA A 191 -13.21 -46.53 -18.21
CA ALA A 191 -12.80 -45.90 -16.96
C ALA A 191 -11.28 -45.71 -16.85
N GLY A 192 -10.49 -46.42 -17.67
CA GLY A 192 -9.04 -46.38 -17.65
C GLY A 192 -8.46 -45.13 -18.31
N ASP A 193 -7.35 -44.63 -17.76
CA ASP A 193 -6.76 -43.37 -18.23
C ASP A 193 -6.23 -43.46 -19.66
N TYR A 194 -5.76 -44.63 -20.10
CA TYR A 194 -5.41 -44.87 -21.49
C TYR A 194 -6.53 -44.48 -22.47
N TYR A 195 -7.77 -44.91 -22.18
CA TYR A 195 -8.91 -44.60 -23.03
C TYR A 195 -9.31 -43.12 -22.91
N LYS A 196 -9.30 -42.55 -21.71
CA LYS A 196 -9.60 -41.12 -21.50
C LYS A 196 -8.62 -40.23 -22.26
N ILE A 197 -7.32 -40.49 -22.16
CA ILE A 197 -6.26 -39.73 -22.84
C ILE A 197 -6.41 -39.89 -24.36
N ARG A 198 -6.64 -41.12 -24.87
CA ARG A 198 -6.97 -41.37 -26.29
C ARG A 198 -8.13 -40.50 -26.78
N LYS A 199 -9.18 -40.34 -25.99
CA LYS A 199 -10.36 -39.52 -26.34
C LYS A 199 -10.12 -38.02 -26.24
N LYS A 200 -9.30 -37.55 -25.29
CA LYS A 200 -8.93 -36.13 -25.19
C LYS A 200 -8.07 -35.65 -26.36
N ARG A 201 -7.37 -36.55 -27.06
CA ARG A 201 -6.51 -36.25 -28.23
C ARG A 201 -5.46 -35.16 -27.96
N ARG A 202 -4.95 -35.14 -26.73
CA ARG A 202 -3.98 -34.16 -26.23
C ARG A 202 -2.88 -34.90 -25.47
N ILE A 203 -1.71 -34.29 -25.38
CA ILE A 203 -0.62 -34.78 -24.52
C ILE A 203 -1.07 -34.58 -23.08
N GLU A 204 -1.03 -35.63 -22.28
CA GLU A 204 -1.49 -35.57 -20.89
C GLU A 204 -0.30 -35.71 -19.94
N PHE A 205 -0.15 -34.72 -19.06
CA PHE A 205 0.61 -34.83 -17.82
C PHE A 205 -0.36 -35.27 -16.74
N SER A 206 -0.41 -36.57 -16.49
CA SER A 206 -1.40 -37.20 -15.61
C SER A 206 -1.30 -36.64 -14.18
N PRO A 207 -2.42 -36.32 -13.51
CA PRO A 207 -2.40 -36.05 -12.08
C PRO A 207 -1.71 -37.19 -11.31
N PRO A 208 -1.09 -36.92 -10.15
CA PRO A 208 -0.36 -37.95 -9.44
C PRO A 208 -1.25 -39.13 -9.04
N TYR A 209 -0.69 -40.32 -9.18
CA TYR A 209 -1.36 -41.57 -8.86
C TYR A 209 -0.37 -42.57 -8.27
N PHE A 210 -0.90 -43.53 -7.51
CA PHE A 210 -0.10 -44.61 -6.95
C PHE A 210 -0.11 -45.81 -7.89
N ASP A 211 1.07 -46.30 -8.26
CA ASP A 211 1.22 -47.50 -9.09
C ASP A 211 2.44 -48.33 -8.67
N SER A 212 2.59 -49.50 -9.28
CA SER A 212 3.68 -50.42 -8.99
C SER A 212 4.10 -51.23 -10.23
N TYR A 213 5.32 -51.76 -10.21
CA TYR A 213 5.89 -52.50 -11.35
C TYR A 213 6.18 -53.96 -11.00
N GLY A 214 6.31 -54.82 -12.03
CA GLY A 214 6.70 -56.22 -11.85
C GLY A 214 5.64 -57.10 -11.20
N HIS A 215 4.37 -56.73 -11.33
CA HIS A 215 3.21 -57.38 -10.69
C HIS A 215 3.24 -57.40 -9.15
N ASP A 216 4.20 -56.74 -8.51
CA ASP A 216 4.18 -56.51 -7.07
C ASP A 216 3.20 -55.37 -6.76
N THR A 217 2.07 -55.68 -6.13
CA THR A 217 1.06 -54.67 -5.75
C THR A 217 1.28 -54.10 -4.34
N THR A 218 2.31 -54.54 -3.63
CA THR A 218 2.58 -54.15 -2.23
C THR A 218 3.38 -52.87 -2.11
N HIS A 219 4.33 -52.63 -3.02
CA HIS A 219 5.16 -51.43 -3.05
C HIS A 219 4.63 -50.43 -4.08
N LYS A 220 3.72 -49.55 -3.65
CA LYS A 220 3.21 -48.48 -4.50
C LYS A 220 4.09 -47.23 -4.39
N ILE A 221 4.39 -46.66 -5.55
CA ILE A 221 5.14 -45.42 -5.69
C ILE A 221 4.17 -44.34 -6.14
N LEU A 222 4.25 -43.16 -5.54
CA LEU A 222 3.50 -42.00 -6.01
C LEU A 222 4.22 -41.40 -7.22
N MET A 223 3.57 -41.42 -8.37
CA MET A 223 4.17 -41.00 -9.64
C MET A 223 3.20 -40.16 -10.47
N THR A 224 3.75 -39.53 -11.51
CA THR A 224 3.00 -38.92 -12.61
C THR A 224 3.52 -39.48 -13.92
N SER A 225 2.76 -39.31 -14.99
CA SER A 225 3.19 -39.72 -16.33
C SER A 225 2.94 -38.66 -17.37
N ILE A 226 3.84 -38.61 -18.33
CA ILE A 226 3.65 -37.83 -19.57
C ILE A 226 3.25 -38.81 -20.65
N CYS A 227 2.04 -38.65 -21.17
CA CYS A 227 1.44 -39.54 -22.15
C CYS A 227 1.26 -38.80 -23.49
N VAL A 228 1.89 -39.31 -24.54
CA VAL A 228 1.74 -38.80 -25.90
C VAL A 228 0.90 -39.81 -26.71
N PRO A 229 -0.37 -39.50 -27.02
CA PRO A 229 -1.17 -40.32 -27.94
C PRO A 229 -0.66 -40.12 -29.37
N MET A 230 -0.54 -41.22 -30.11
CA MET A 230 0.02 -41.26 -31.46
C MET A 230 -1.04 -41.66 -32.47
N TYR A 231 -1.01 -41.00 -33.62
CA TYR A 231 -1.99 -41.14 -34.69
C TYR A 231 -1.27 -41.35 -36.02
N ASP A 232 -1.85 -42.14 -36.92
CA ASP A 232 -1.26 -42.39 -38.23
C ASP A 232 -1.61 -41.27 -39.23
N ALA A 233 -1.12 -41.39 -40.46
CA ALA A 233 -1.39 -40.43 -41.53
C ALA A 233 -2.88 -40.34 -41.92
N GLN A 234 -3.71 -41.30 -41.51
CA GLN A 234 -5.17 -41.31 -41.69
C GLN A 234 -5.91 -40.81 -40.44
N ASP A 235 -5.20 -40.26 -39.47
CA ASP A 235 -5.72 -39.77 -38.18
C ASP A 235 -6.27 -40.89 -37.26
N ALA A 236 -5.93 -42.15 -37.52
CA ALA A 236 -6.32 -43.27 -36.69
C ALA A 236 -5.36 -43.46 -35.50
N PHE A 237 -5.92 -43.62 -34.31
CA PHE A 237 -5.15 -43.83 -33.08
C PHE A 237 -4.54 -45.24 -33.05
N TRP A 238 -3.21 -45.32 -33.12
CA TRP A 238 -2.50 -46.61 -33.20
C TRP A 238 -1.71 -46.94 -31.92
N GLY A 239 -1.43 -45.95 -31.06
CA GLY A 239 -0.72 -46.21 -29.81
C GLY A 239 -0.53 -44.99 -28.91
N MET A 240 0.11 -45.22 -27.77
CA MET A 240 0.49 -44.18 -26.81
C MET A 240 1.82 -44.53 -26.19
N VAL A 241 2.72 -43.57 -26.15
CA VAL A 241 4.01 -43.67 -25.46
C VAL A 241 3.97 -42.79 -24.23
N GLY A 242 4.62 -43.24 -23.16
CA GLY A 242 4.75 -42.43 -21.98
C GLY A 242 5.96 -42.77 -21.14
N VAL A 243 6.21 -41.90 -20.17
CA VAL A 243 7.23 -42.06 -19.14
C VAL A 243 6.60 -41.82 -17.79
N ASP A 244 7.09 -42.54 -16.79
CA ASP A 244 6.64 -42.42 -15.42
C ASP A 244 7.74 -41.77 -14.58
N ILE A 245 7.36 -40.79 -13.78
CA ILE A 245 8.27 -39.92 -13.04
C ILE A 245 7.85 -39.95 -11.57
N ASP A 246 8.82 -40.17 -10.69
CA ASP A 246 8.61 -40.12 -9.24
C ASP A 246 8.21 -38.70 -8.80
N MET A 247 7.11 -38.58 -8.05
CA MET A 247 6.67 -37.28 -7.53
C MET A 247 7.66 -36.64 -6.56
N GLU A 248 8.53 -37.42 -5.91
CA GLU A 248 9.61 -36.90 -5.06
C GLU A 248 10.53 -35.95 -5.82
N GLN A 249 10.76 -36.19 -7.12
CA GLN A 249 11.62 -35.33 -7.94
C GLN A 249 11.05 -33.93 -8.09
N PHE A 250 9.74 -33.78 -8.04
CA PHE A 250 9.10 -32.49 -8.18
C PHE A 250 9.18 -31.63 -6.91
N LYS A 251 9.53 -32.22 -5.75
CA LYS A 251 9.70 -31.47 -4.49
C LYS A 251 10.82 -30.44 -4.54
N ARG A 252 11.85 -30.63 -5.38
CA ARG A 252 12.94 -29.66 -5.53
C ARG A 252 12.50 -28.37 -6.24
N PHE A 253 11.34 -28.40 -6.91
CA PHE A 253 10.80 -27.26 -7.64
C PHE A 253 9.73 -26.49 -6.85
N ILE A 254 9.38 -26.92 -5.64
CA ILE A 254 8.62 -26.07 -4.74
C ILE A 254 9.57 -25.20 -3.90
N PRO A 255 9.35 -23.87 -3.85
CA PRO A 255 10.17 -23.01 -3.04
C PRO A 255 10.08 -23.37 -1.54
N PRO A 256 11.20 -23.43 -0.81
CA PRO A 256 11.16 -23.62 0.64
C PRO A 256 10.45 -22.44 1.31
N MET A 257 9.55 -22.76 2.24
CA MET A 257 8.67 -21.79 2.93
C MET A 257 9.00 -21.63 4.43
N GLN A 258 10.14 -22.13 4.90
CA GLN A 258 10.51 -22.12 6.32
C GLN A 258 10.61 -20.70 6.91
N GLU A 259 11.07 -19.73 6.11
CA GLU A 259 11.21 -18.33 6.51
C GLU A 259 9.91 -17.51 6.39
N VAL A 260 8.86 -18.12 5.85
CA VAL A 260 7.54 -17.49 5.66
C VAL A 260 6.55 -18.22 6.57
N PRO A 261 6.27 -17.70 7.79
CA PRO A 261 5.34 -18.34 8.70
C PRO A 261 3.98 -18.58 8.04
N HIS A 262 3.51 -19.83 8.04
CA HIS A 262 2.28 -20.28 7.36
C HIS A 262 2.27 -20.07 5.83
N GLY A 263 3.44 -19.86 5.21
CA GLY A 263 3.59 -19.86 3.77
C GLY A 263 3.39 -21.27 3.21
N GLN A 264 2.73 -21.37 2.06
CA GLN A 264 2.49 -22.62 1.35
C GLN A 264 3.08 -22.52 -0.05
N ALA A 265 3.67 -23.62 -0.51
CA ALA A 265 4.13 -23.80 -1.88
C ALA A 265 3.65 -25.15 -2.36
N MET A 266 3.04 -25.17 -3.54
CA MET A 266 2.47 -26.39 -4.09
C MET A 266 2.43 -26.37 -5.60
N ILE A 267 2.44 -27.56 -6.19
CA ILE A 267 2.18 -27.76 -7.61
C ILE A 267 0.76 -28.32 -7.74
N VAL A 268 -0.05 -27.74 -8.61
CA VAL A 268 -1.47 -28.04 -8.78
C VAL A 268 -1.76 -28.36 -10.24
N VAL A 269 -2.63 -29.33 -10.48
CA VAL A 269 -3.06 -29.74 -11.82
C VAL A 269 -4.31 -28.96 -12.23
N ASP A 270 -4.67 -28.98 -13.52
CA ASP A 270 -5.82 -28.24 -14.06
C ASP A 270 -7.15 -28.55 -13.36
N ASP A 271 -7.34 -29.77 -12.88
CA ASP A 271 -8.51 -30.18 -12.10
C ASP A 271 -8.49 -29.75 -10.61
N GLY A 272 -7.45 -29.04 -10.18
CA GLY A 272 -7.27 -28.58 -8.80
C GLY A 272 -6.58 -29.61 -7.88
N THR A 273 -6.17 -30.78 -8.39
CA THR A 273 -5.43 -31.77 -7.61
C THR A 273 -4.07 -31.22 -7.21
N ILE A 274 -3.74 -31.29 -5.92
CA ILE A 274 -2.43 -30.92 -5.39
C ILE A 274 -1.46 -32.04 -5.71
N ALA A 275 -0.56 -31.79 -6.66
CA ALA A 275 0.44 -32.75 -7.10
C ALA A 275 1.63 -32.84 -6.13
N VAL A 276 2.12 -31.68 -5.69
CA VAL A 276 3.24 -31.58 -4.74
C VAL A 276 2.91 -30.51 -3.73
N HIS A 277 3.27 -30.74 -2.47
CA HIS A 277 3.07 -29.78 -1.40
C HIS A 277 4.20 -29.89 -0.38
N SER A 278 4.52 -28.78 0.31
CA SER A 278 5.52 -28.74 1.38
C SER A 278 5.18 -29.69 2.53
N ASP A 279 3.91 -29.77 2.90
CA ASP A 279 3.30 -30.79 3.76
C ASP A 279 2.65 -31.90 2.91
N SER A 280 3.20 -33.11 2.97
CA SER A 280 2.76 -34.26 2.15
C SER A 280 1.32 -34.71 2.43
N THR A 281 0.70 -34.31 3.55
CA THR A 281 -0.71 -34.65 3.85
C THR A 281 -1.70 -33.96 2.91
N TRP A 282 -1.25 -32.98 2.12
CA TRP A 282 -2.06 -32.29 1.13
C TRP A 282 -2.03 -32.93 -0.25
N VAL A 283 -1.03 -33.77 -0.53
CA VAL A 283 -0.87 -34.38 -1.84
C VAL A 283 -2.08 -35.27 -2.18
N GLY A 284 -2.62 -35.11 -3.38
CA GLY A 284 -3.83 -35.78 -3.86
C GLY A 284 -5.16 -35.15 -3.40
N LYS A 285 -5.15 -34.17 -2.48
CA LYS A 285 -6.36 -33.40 -2.15
C LYS A 285 -6.66 -32.39 -3.25
N ASN A 286 -7.91 -31.98 -3.34
CA ASN A 286 -8.32 -30.91 -4.24
C ASN A 286 -8.19 -29.54 -3.54
N LEU A 287 -7.41 -28.64 -4.14
CA LEU A 287 -7.16 -27.30 -3.63
C LEU A 287 -8.44 -26.46 -3.60
N LEU A 288 -9.28 -26.55 -4.63
CA LEU A 288 -10.49 -25.73 -4.78
C LEU A 288 -11.49 -26.01 -3.66
N ASN A 289 -11.56 -27.24 -3.16
CA ASN A 289 -12.39 -27.60 -2.01
C ASN A 289 -11.90 -26.99 -0.68
N SER A 290 -10.62 -26.58 -0.63
CA SER A 290 -9.95 -26.11 0.58
C SER A 290 -9.87 -24.58 0.67
N ILE A 291 -10.13 -23.91 -0.45
CA ILE A 291 -10.18 -22.45 -0.54
C ILE A 291 -11.66 -22.04 -0.49
N ASN A 292 -12.05 -21.22 0.47
CA ASN A 292 -13.46 -20.88 0.73
C ASN A 292 -14.22 -20.35 -0.52
N GLU A 293 -15.49 -20.76 -0.67
CA GLU A 293 -16.30 -20.82 -1.92
C GLU A 293 -16.56 -19.49 -2.66
N ASN A 294 -16.25 -18.34 -2.07
CA ASN A 294 -16.72 -17.04 -2.61
C ASN A 294 -15.81 -16.40 -3.68
N PHE A 295 -14.66 -16.98 -4.05
CA PHE A 295 -13.71 -16.30 -4.96
C PHE A 295 -13.17 -17.13 -6.12
N LEU A 296 -13.09 -18.47 -6.00
CA LEU A 296 -12.56 -19.34 -7.05
C LEU A 296 -13.55 -20.45 -7.39
N THR A 297 -14.56 -20.12 -8.17
CA THR A 297 -15.37 -21.13 -8.88
C THR A 297 -14.49 -21.91 -9.87
N GLN A 298 -14.89 -23.13 -10.25
CA GLN A 298 -14.21 -23.90 -11.28
C GLN A 298 -14.01 -23.08 -12.57
N ASN A 299 -15.05 -22.35 -13.00
CA ASN A 299 -14.98 -21.51 -14.21
C ASN A 299 -13.91 -20.43 -14.12
N THR A 300 -13.78 -19.79 -12.95
CA THR A 300 -12.71 -18.80 -12.73
C THR A 300 -11.33 -19.46 -12.71
N TRP A 301 -11.19 -20.63 -12.07
CA TRP A 301 -9.94 -21.40 -12.08
C TRP A 301 -9.51 -21.76 -13.50
N ASP A 302 -10.40 -22.34 -14.29
CA ASP A 302 -10.15 -22.71 -15.69
C ASP A 302 -9.73 -21.48 -16.51
N SER A 303 -10.39 -20.34 -16.33
CA SER A 303 -10.05 -19.10 -17.03
C SER A 303 -8.66 -18.55 -16.68
N LEU A 304 -8.25 -18.66 -15.40
CA LEU A 304 -6.93 -18.23 -14.95
C LEU A 304 -5.85 -19.10 -15.58
N LEU A 305 -6.04 -20.43 -15.56
CA LEU A 305 -5.09 -21.38 -16.14
C LEU A 305 -4.95 -21.23 -17.66
N LEU A 306 -6.07 -21.06 -18.38
CA LEU A 306 -6.08 -20.98 -19.84
C LEU A 306 -5.37 -19.72 -20.38
N SER A 307 -5.32 -18.65 -19.60
CA SER A 307 -4.62 -17.42 -20.00
C SER A 307 -3.10 -17.60 -20.16
N GLY A 308 -2.51 -18.58 -19.47
CA GLY A 308 -1.05 -18.78 -19.41
C GLY A 308 -0.25 -17.67 -18.72
N GLN A 309 -0.92 -16.67 -18.13
CA GLN A 309 -0.27 -15.55 -17.44
C GLN A 309 -0.16 -15.80 -15.94
N VAL A 310 0.80 -15.16 -15.29
CA VAL A 310 0.90 -15.17 -13.82
C VAL A 310 -0.29 -14.42 -13.23
N HIS A 311 -0.96 -15.04 -12.27
CA HIS A 311 -2.14 -14.48 -11.61
C HIS A 311 -1.90 -14.22 -10.15
N GLU A 312 -2.44 -13.09 -9.70
CA GLU A 312 -2.45 -12.69 -8.31
C GLU A 312 -3.88 -12.71 -7.78
N LEU A 313 -4.09 -13.36 -6.65
CA LEU A 313 -5.40 -13.43 -6.04
C LEU A 313 -5.29 -13.42 -4.53
N THR A 314 -6.43 -13.23 -3.87
CA THR A 314 -6.53 -13.27 -2.42
C THR A 314 -7.62 -14.26 -2.05
N CYS A 315 -7.30 -15.16 -1.12
CA CYS A 315 -8.24 -16.17 -0.67
C CYS A 315 -8.19 -16.40 0.84
N GLN A 316 -9.12 -17.20 1.34
CA GLN A 316 -9.07 -17.73 2.70
C GLN A 316 -8.61 -19.18 2.63
N PHE A 317 -7.49 -19.48 3.29
CA PHE A 317 -6.94 -20.83 3.42
C PHE A 317 -6.60 -21.07 4.90
N GLU A 318 -7.06 -22.19 5.48
CA GLU A 318 -6.92 -22.49 6.91
C GLU A 318 -7.31 -21.31 7.84
N LYS A 319 -8.42 -20.62 7.54
CA LYS A 319 -8.94 -19.43 8.26
C LYS A 319 -8.00 -18.21 8.23
N ARG A 320 -7.02 -18.17 7.33
CA ARG A 320 -6.10 -17.04 7.14
C ARG A 320 -6.31 -16.41 5.77
N LYS A 321 -6.25 -15.09 5.73
CA LYS A 321 -6.26 -14.33 4.49
C LYS A 321 -4.89 -14.44 3.82
N MET A 322 -4.85 -15.17 2.72
CA MET A 322 -3.64 -15.45 1.95
C MET A 322 -3.62 -14.58 0.69
N PHE A 323 -2.44 -14.06 0.37
CA PHE A 323 -2.11 -13.59 -0.97
C PHE A 323 -1.52 -14.76 -1.73
N VAL A 324 -2.04 -15.03 -2.91
CA VAL A 324 -1.69 -16.19 -3.73
C VAL A 324 -1.17 -15.70 -5.06
N VAL A 325 -0.07 -16.28 -5.49
CA VAL A 325 0.43 -16.15 -6.85
C VAL A 325 0.38 -17.51 -7.52
N LEU A 326 -0.28 -17.58 -8.68
CA LEU A 326 -0.33 -18.75 -9.54
C LEU A 326 0.55 -18.52 -10.76
N TYR A 327 1.43 -19.47 -11.03
CA TYR A 327 2.29 -19.52 -12.22
C TYR A 327 1.84 -20.70 -13.08
N PRO A 328 1.00 -20.49 -14.09
CA PRO A 328 0.61 -21.54 -15.03
C PRO A 328 1.81 -22.04 -15.83
N ILE A 329 1.91 -23.36 -15.94
CA ILE A 329 2.95 -24.09 -16.65
C ILE A 329 2.26 -24.83 -17.79
N ARG A 330 2.31 -24.21 -18.97
CA ARG A 330 1.79 -24.75 -20.21
C ARG A 330 2.95 -24.98 -21.16
N LEU A 331 3.28 -26.25 -21.39
CA LEU A 331 4.45 -26.63 -22.21
C LEU A 331 4.13 -26.63 -23.70
N HIS A 332 2.89 -26.98 -24.06
CA HIS A 332 2.44 -27.00 -25.45
C HIS A 332 0.95 -26.64 -25.53
N GLU A 333 0.46 -26.24 -26.71
CA GLU A 333 -0.95 -25.90 -26.89
C GLU A 333 -1.88 -27.08 -26.58
N LYS A 334 -1.42 -28.29 -26.90
CA LYS A 334 -2.10 -29.57 -26.68
C LYS A 334 -1.74 -30.26 -25.35
N THR A 335 -1.21 -29.57 -24.36
CA THR A 335 -1.02 -30.15 -23.01
C THR A 335 -2.09 -29.63 -22.05
N ASN A 336 -2.40 -30.42 -21.03
CA ASN A 336 -3.02 -29.85 -19.83
C ASN A 336 -2.08 -28.86 -19.14
N VAL A 337 -2.66 -28.06 -18.24
CA VAL A 337 -1.93 -27.01 -17.53
C VAL A 337 -1.64 -27.49 -16.12
N TRP A 338 -0.38 -27.41 -15.72
CA TRP A 338 0.02 -27.51 -14.32
C TRP A 338 0.28 -26.10 -13.81
N SER A 339 0.35 -25.89 -12.50
CA SER A 339 0.64 -24.57 -11.94
C SER A 339 1.47 -24.69 -10.67
N LEU A 340 2.46 -23.80 -10.55
CA LEU A 340 3.07 -23.53 -9.24
C LEU A 340 2.18 -22.50 -8.52
N ALA A 341 1.74 -22.83 -7.32
CA ALA A 341 0.98 -21.94 -6.45
C ALA A 341 1.81 -21.60 -5.21
N ILE A 342 1.99 -20.31 -4.97
CA ILE A 342 2.65 -19.78 -3.78
C ILE A 342 1.64 -18.96 -3.01
N MET A 343 1.40 -19.34 -1.76
CA MET A 343 0.45 -18.69 -0.87
C MET A 343 1.19 -18.14 0.35
N VAL A 344 1.09 -16.83 0.58
CA VAL A 344 1.68 -16.19 1.76
C VAL A 344 0.62 -15.44 2.56
N PRO A 345 0.68 -15.41 3.90
CA PRO A 345 -0.28 -14.62 4.67
C PRO A 345 -0.16 -13.14 4.32
N GLN A 346 -1.28 -12.42 4.20
CA GLN A 346 -1.24 -10.99 3.92
C GLN A 346 -0.53 -10.19 5.04
N SER A 347 -0.53 -10.72 6.27
CA SER A 347 0.23 -10.17 7.40
C SER A 347 1.75 -10.24 7.18
N TYR A 348 2.25 -11.22 6.44
CA TYR A 348 3.68 -11.33 6.10
C TYR A 348 4.11 -10.20 5.16
N LEU A 349 3.34 -9.95 4.09
CA LEU A 349 3.61 -8.85 3.15
C LEU A 349 3.55 -7.46 3.80
N THR A 350 2.80 -7.31 4.89
CA THR A 350 2.67 -6.04 5.62
C THR A 350 3.57 -5.95 6.85
N LYS A 351 4.29 -7.02 7.22
CA LYS A 351 5.12 -7.08 8.44
C LYS A 351 6.22 -6.01 8.41
N LYS A 352 7.01 -5.96 7.33
CA LYS A 352 8.06 -4.94 7.12
C LYS A 352 7.45 -3.53 7.19
N ALA A 353 6.31 -3.32 6.51
CA ALA A 353 5.63 -2.04 6.49
C ALA A 353 5.12 -1.58 7.89
N ASN A 354 4.63 -2.51 8.72
CA ASN A 354 4.16 -2.20 10.06
C ASN A 354 5.31 -1.77 11.00
N GLN A 355 6.47 -2.44 10.90
CA GLN A 355 7.66 -2.05 11.67
C GLN A 355 8.11 -0.62 11.31
N PHE A 356 8.18 -0.30 10.02
CA PHE A 356 8.47 1.06 9.55
C PHE A 356 7.40 2.06 9.98
N THR A 357 6.13 1.66 10.03
CA THR A 357 5.04 2.53 10.49
C THR A 357 5.23 2.95 11.94
N VAL A 358 5.58 2.01 12.83
CA VAL A 358 5.86 2.34 14.26
C VAL A 358 7.03 3.30 14.36
N PHE A 359 8.12 3.05 13.64
CA PHE A 359 9.27 3.94 13.60
C PHE A 359 8.92 5.35 13.08
N ALA A 360 8.13 5.43 12.00
CA ALA A 360 7.65 6.70 11.44
C ALA A 360 6.77 7.47 12.43
N ILE A 361 5.89 6.77 13.18
CA ILE A 361 5.07 7.40 14.23
C ILE A 361 5.96 8.00 15.33
N LEU A 362 7.02 7.31 15.75
CA LEU A 362 7.96 7.83 16.76
C LEU A 362 8.68 9.09 16.26
N ILE A 363 9.08 9.15 14.99
CA ILE A 363 9.69 10.34 14.38
C ILE A 363 8.67 11.49 14.28
N ILE A 364 7.43 11.20 13.89
CA ILE A 364 6.37 12.21 13.85
C ILE A 364 6.11 12.75 15.27
N ALA A 365 6.02 11.87 16.27
CA ALA A 365 5.80 12.25 17.66
C ALA A 365 6.96 13.12 18.19
N SER A 366 8.22 12.75 17.92
CA SER A 366 9.38 13.55 18.36
C SER A 366 9.41 14.92 17.67
N GLY A 367 9.12 14.98 16.36
CA GLY A 367 9.02 16.25 15.64
C GLY A 367 7.88 17.15 16.14
N LEU A 368 6.75 16.57 16.56
CA LEU A 368 5.66 17.32 17.22
C LEU A 368 6.08 17.91 18.56
N LEU A 369 6.84 17.17 19.37
CA LEU A 369 7.38 17.68 20.64
C LEU A 369 8.32 18.87 20.39
N VAL A 370 9.19 18.76 19.38
CA VAL A 370 10.09 19.86 18.98
C VAL A 370 9.29 21.07 18.48
N LEU A 371 8.28 20.86 17.64
CA LEU A 371 7.39 21.93 17.18
C LEU A 371 6.67 22.62 18.35
N MET A 372 6.18 21.86 19.32
CA MET A 372 5.51 22.39 20.50
C MET A 372 6.48 23.20 21.38
N TYR A 373 7.72 22.72 21.52
CA TYR A 373 8.78 23.45 22.23
C TYR A 373 9.10 24.79 21.55
N PHE A 374 9.27 24.82 20.23
CA PHE A 374 9.52 26.08 19.50
C PHE A 374 8.30 27.00 19.48
N ALA A 375 7.08 26.47 19.39
CA ALA A 375 5.86 27.27 19.50
C ALA A 375 5.75 27.94 20.88
N TYR A 376 6.13 27.23 21.94
CA TYR A 376 6.24 27.80 23.29
C TYR A 376 7.29 28.93 23.35
N GLN A 377 8.49 28.71 22.82
CA GLN A 377 9.52 29.75 22.79
C GLN A 377 9.11 30.99 21.98
N LEU A 378 8.46 30.80 20.83
CA LEU A 378 7.93 31.89 20.01
C LEU A 378 6.87 32.72 20.77
N THR A 379 6.10 32.05 21.64
CA THR A 379 5.08 32.68 22.48
C THR A 379 5.69 33.64 23.49
N ASP A 380 6.79 33.26 24.13
CA ASP A 380 7.51 34.16 25.04
C ASP A 380 8.23 35.27 24.28
N PHE A 381 8.81 34.96 23.11
CA PHE A 381 9.51 35.93 22.29
C PHE A 381 8.60 37.06 21.79
N LEU A 382 7.41 36.76 21.25
CA LEU A 382 6.55 37.80 20.65
C LEU A 382 5.64 38.47 21.67
N ALA A 383 4.99 37.69 22.53
CA ALA A 383 3.85 38.20 23.25
C ALA A 383 4.16 38.81 24.62
N ARG A 384 5.30 38.45 25.23
CA ARG A 384 5.73 39.07 26.49
C ARG A 384 6.05 40.56 26.31
N PRO A 385 6.82 41.00 25.29
CA PRO A 385 7.08 42.43 25.07
C PRO A 385 5.83 43.24 24.73
N LEU A 386 4.90 42.64 23.97
CA LEU A 386 3.61 43.25 23.67
C LEU A 386 2.77 43.48 24.95
N ASP A 387 2.69 42.47 25.82
CA ASP A 387 1.94 42.53 27.08
C ASP A 387 2.52 43.56 28.07
N VAL A 388 3.86 43.64 28.16
CA VAL A 388 4.53 44.68 28.95
C VAL A 388 4.27 46.07 28.38
N SER A 389 4.28 46.23 27.05
CA SER A 389 3.97 47.51 26.39
C SER A 389 2.52 47.95 26.61
N ILE A 390 1.56 47.01 26.59
CA ILE A 390 0.15 47.28 26.90
C ILE A 390 -0.01 47.74 28.36
N ARG A 391 0.62 47.04 29.32
CA ARG A 391 0.59 47.45 30.73
C ARG A 391 1.19 48.83 30.95
N PHE A 392 2.29 49.15 30.27
CA PHE A 392 2.90 50.47 30.34
C PHE A 392 1.98 51.57 29.81
N ALA A 393 1.33 51.35 28.67
CA ALA A 393 0.34 52.28 28.13
C ALA A 393 -0.86 52.48 29.08
N GLN A 394 -1.30 51.42 29.77
CA GLN A 394 -2.35 51.51 30.79
C GLN A 394 -1.90 52.39 31.97
N GLN A 395 -0.69 52.18 32.50
CA GLN A 395 -0.15 53.02 33.58
C GLN A 395 -0.05 54.50 33.18
N LEU A 396 0.36 54.79 31.94
CA LEU A 396 0.36 56.15 31.42
C LEU A 396 -1.05 56.75 31.37
N SER A 397 -2.04 55.97 30.91
CA SER A 397 -3.44 56.42 30.85
C SER A 397 -4.06 56.70 32.22
N GLU A 398 -3.57 56.01 33.26
CA GLU A 398 -3.96 56.22 34.66
C GLU A 398 -3.24 57.40 35.33
N GLY A 399 -2.40 58.13 34.58
CA GLY A 399 -1.66 59.30 35.08
C GLY A 399 -0.32 58.98 35.73
N ASN A 400 0.13 57.71 35.73
CA ASN A 400 1.45 57.35 36.22
C ASN A 400 2.53 57.60 35.14
N LEU A 401 2.97 58.85 35.03
CA LEU A 401 4.04 59.29 34.11
C LEU A 401 5.45 58.92 34.60
N SER A 402 5.57 58.25 35.75
CA SER A 402 6.84 57.75 36.31
C SER A 402 7.06 56.27 36.02
N ALA A 403 6.12 55.61 35.33
CA ALA A 403 6.28 54.23 34.87
C ALA A 403 7.54 54.10 34.00
N GLN A 404 8.17 52.93 34.04
CA GLN A 404 9.34 52.61 33.22
C GLN A 404 9.04 51.43 32.29
N LEU A 405 9.49 51.52 31.06
CA LEU A 405 9.39 50.47 30.05
C LEU A 405 10.80 50.13 29.58
N ASP A 406 11.37 49.04 30.09
CA ASP A 406 12.69 48.58 29.70
C ASP A 406 12.60 47.28 28.91
N ILE A 407 12.68 47.40 27.59
CA ILE A 407 12.67 46.31 26.64
C ILE A 407 13.77 46.62 25.62
N ASP A 408 14.82 45.81 25.63
CA ASP A 408 15.91 45.89 24.66
C ASP A 408 15.56 45.06 23.41
N ARG A 409 14.97 45.73 22.41
CA ARG A 409 14.64 45.16 21.10
C ARG A 409 14.84 46.20 20.01
N HIS A 410 15.25 45.72 18.84
CA HIS A 410 15.56 46.54 17.66
C HIS A 410 14.62 46.24 16.47
N ASP A 411 13.55 45.47 16.70
CA ASP A 411 12.54 45.11 15.69
C ASP A 411 11.29 46.01 15.80
N GLU A 412 10.20 45.67 15.12
CA GLU A 412 8.94 46.43 15.12
C GLU A 412 8.36 46.60 16.54
N LEU A 413 8.60 45.63 17.43
CA LEU A 413 8.20 45.74 18.84
C LEU A 413 9.10 46.71 19.60
N GLY A 414 10.40 46.77 19.26
CA GLY A 414 11.32 47.81 19.74
C GLY A 414 10.89 49.22 19.31
N GLN A 415 10.47 49.39 18.06
CA GLN A 415 9.97 50.68 17.56
C GLN A 415 8.70 51.13 18.30
N LEU A 416 7.79 50.20 18.61
CA LEU A 416 6.60 50.47 19.43
C LEU A 416 6.98 50.94 20.84
N VAL A 417 7.93 50.26 21.48
CA VAL A 417 8.44 50.61 22.81
C VAL A 417 9.02 52.03 22.81
N GLU A 418 9.82 52.37 21.80
CA GLU A 418 10.44 53.69 21.68
C GLU A 418 9.40 54.79 21.46
N ALA A 419 8.40 54.54 20.63
CA ALA A 419 7.28 55.46 20.44
C ALA A 419 6.50 55.69 21.75
N LEU A 420 6.25 54.65 22.54
CA LEU A 420 5.58 54.75 23.85
C LEU A 420 6.43 55.53 24.87
N LYS A 421 7.76 55.31 24.90
CA LYS A 421 8.69 56.10 25.73
C LYS A 421 8.64 57.58 25.38
N LYS A 422 8.70 57.91 24.09
CA LYS A 422 8.63 59.31 23.62
C LYS A 422 7.29 59.97 23.97
N MET A 423 6.18 59.23 23.89
CA MET A 423 4.87 59.71 24.33
C MET A 423 4.84 60.03 25.84
N ALA A 424 5.38 59.13 26.68
CA ALA A 424 5.49 59.35 28.12
C ALA A 424 6.30 60.61 28.46
N GLN A 425 7.43 60.82 27.76
CA GLN A 425 8.27 62.01 27.92
C GLN A 425 7.51 63.29 27.55
N ASN A 426 6.83 63.29 26.40
CA ASN A 426 6.05 64.45 25.95
C ASN A 426 4.90 64.78 26.92
N LEU A 427 4.21 63.77 27.47
CA LEU A 427 3.17 63.98 28.48
C LEU A 427 3.75 64.56 29.77
N LYS A 428 4.88 64.05 30.24
CA LYS A 428 5.57 64.57 31.43
C LYS A 428 6.00 66.03 31.24
N GLU A 429 6.53 66.36 30.07
CA GLU A 429 6.92 67.72 29.72
C GLU A 429 5.72 68.67 29.62
N MET A 430 4.60 68.22 29.05
CA MET A 430 3.36 68.99 29.01
C MET A 430 2.81 69.28 30.41
N VAL A 431 2.82 68.29 31.31
CA VAL A 431 2.40 68.49 32.71
C VAL A 431 3.34 69.46 33.43
N ARG A 432 4.65 69.39 33.19
CA ARG A 432 5.63 70.35 33.73
C ARG A 432 5.35 71.77 33.25
N GLN A 433 5.10 71.96 31.96
CA GLN A 433 4.77 73.27 31.38
C GLN A 433 3.45 73.83 31.92
N LEU A 434 2.44 72.97 32.15
CA LEU A 434 1.19 73.38 32.79
C LEU A 434 1.41 73.83 34.24
N ASP A 435 2.25 73.13 35.01
CA ASP A 435 2.60 73.53 36.38
C ASP A 435 3.36 74.87 36.42
N GLU A 436 4.34 75.05 35.53
CA GLU A 436 5.05 76.33 35.38
C GLU A 436 4.12 77.47 34.96
N GLY A 437 3.20 77.21 34.06
CA GLY A 437 2.15 78.14 33.66
C GLY A 437 1.22 78.49 34.83
N ALA A 438 0.82 77.51 35.64
CA ALA A 438 -0.01 77.71 36.83
C ALA A 438 0.73 78.53 37.91
N GLN A 439 2.00 78.24 38.17
CA GLN A 439 2.84 79.03 39.08
C GLN A 439 3.04 80.47 38.58
N THR A 440 3.20 80.65 37.27
CA THR A 440 3.30 81.98 36.66
C THR A 440 1.97 82.72 36.84
N LEU A 441 0.84 82.07 36.54
CA LEU A 441 -0.49 82.61 36.73
C LEU A 441 -0.74 83.03 38.18
N GLU A 442 -0.37 82.17 39.15
CA GLU A 442 -0.46 82.47 40.59
C GLU A 442 0.37 83.69 40.97
N LYS A 443 1.62 83.80 40.47
CA LYS A 443 2.48 84.96 40.68
C LYS A 443 1.85 86.24 40.11
N THR A 444 1.33 86.21 38.88
CA THR A 444 0.60 87.34 38.29
C THR A 444 -0.65 87.69 39.07
N ALA A 445 -1.43 86.71 39.53
CA ALA A 445 -2.62 86.95 40.34
C ALA A 445 -2.27 87.61 41.69
N LYS A 446 -1.18 87.18 42.35
CA LYS A 446 -0.66 87.83 43.56
C LYS A 446 -0.18 89.25 43.28
N ALA A 447 0.57 89.47 42.20
CA ALA A 447 1.03 90.80 41.79
C ALA A 447 -0.16 91.74 41.48
N LEU A 448 -1.17 91.24 40.77
CA LEU A 448 -2.40 91.97 40.45
C LEU A 448 -3.21 92.30 41.71
N SER A 449 -3.35 91.36 42.65
CA SER A 449 -3.99 91.60 43.94
C SER A 449 -3.25 92.67 44.75
N GLY A 450 -1.91 92.61 44.75
CA GLY A 450 -1.07 93.66 45.35
C GLY A 450 -1.28 95.02 44.70
N SER A 451 -1.28 95.08 43.36
CA SER A 451 -1.52 96.31 42.61
C SER A 451 -2.93 96.87 42.84
N SER A 452 -3.94 96.01 42.93
CA SER A 452 -5.32 96.39 43.27
C SER A 452 -5.43 96.98 44.69
N LYS A 453 -4.72 96.41 45.67
CA LYS A 453 -4.61 97.01 47.02
C LYS A 453 -3.96 98.39 46.99
N VAL A 454 -2.86 98.55 46.25
CA VAL A 454 -2.20 99.86 46.08
C VAL A 454 -3.15 100.86 45.42
N MET A 455 -3.89 100.46 44.39
CA MET A 455 -4.86 101.30 43.71
C MET A 455 -6.05 101.69 44.60
N LEU A 456 -6.54 100.77 45.43
CA LEU A 456 -7.55 101.06 46.46
C LEU A 456 -7.03 102.11 47.46
N SER A 457 -5.80 101.94 47.98
CA SER A 457 -5.18 102.92 48.87
C SER A 457 -4.99 104.29 48.20
N ALA A 458 -4.57 104.32 46.94
CA ALA A 458 -4.45 105.55 46.16
C ALA A 458 -5.82 106.22 45.94
N SER A 459 -6.86 105.43 45.66
CA SER A 459 -8.25 105.93 45.54
C SER A 459 -8.77 106.50 46.86
N TYR A 460 -8.45 105.87 48.00
CA TYR A 460 -8.77 106.41 49.33
C TYR A 460 -8.02 107.72 49.62
N GLN A 461 -6.74 107.81 49.26
CA GLN A 461 -6.00 109.08 49.35
C GLN A 461 -6.63 110.15 48.47
N GLN A 462 -6.96 109.83 47.22
CA GLN A 462 -7.61 110.76 46.31
C GLN A 462 -8.97 111.22 46.84
N PHE A 463 -9.78 110.30 47.39
CA PHE A 463 -11.03 110.62 48.06
C PHE A 463 -10.82 111.58 49.24
N ASN A 464 -9.87 111.30 50.13
CA ASN A 464 -9.56 112.17 51.27
C ASN A 464 -9.02 113.54 50.83
N THR A 465 -8.23 113.59 49.77
CA THR A 465 -7.72 114.84 49.21
C THR A 465 -8.88 115.64 48.61
N THR A 466 -9.81 114.98 47.92
CA THR A 466 -11.02 115.60 47.36
C THR A 466 -11.96 116.10 48.47
N GLN A 467 -12.12 115.34 49.55
CA GLN A 467 -12.81 115.79 50.78
C GLN A 467 -12.16 117.04 51.35
N LYS A 468 -10.83 117.05 51.54
CA LYS A 468 -10.10 118.25 51.99
C LYS A 468 -10.24 119.43 51.04
N VAL A 469 -10.24 119.20 49.73
CA VAL A 469 -10.49 120.25 48.75
C VAL A 469 -11.92 120.77 48.90
N ASN A 470 -12.91 119.90 49.07
CA ASN A 470 -14.30 120.31 49.33
C ASN A 470 -14.47 121.04 50.66
N GLU A 471 -13.79 120.61 51.73
CA GLU A 471 -13.75 121.30 53.03
C GLU A 471 -13.11 122.68 52.90
N ASN A 472 -11.95 122.79 52.25
CA ASN A 472 -11.30 124.08 51.99
C ASN A 472 -12.17 124.98 51.12
N VAL A 473 -12.87 124.44 50.12
CA VAL A 473 -13.83 125.19 49.30
C VAL A 473 -15.02 125.64 50.15
N ALA A 474 -15.54 124.80 51.04
CA ALA A 474 -16.60 125.17 51.97
C ALA A 474 -16.15 126.25 52.97
N GLU A 475 -14.91 126.19 53.45
CA GLU A 475 -14.30 127.20 54.32
C GLU A 475 -14.14 128.54 53.59
N ILE A 476 -13.70 128.53 52.32
CA ILE A 476 -13.66 129.71 51.45
C ILE A 476 -15.08 130.28 51.23
N ILE A 477 -16.08 129.43 50.99
CA ILE A 477 -17.48 129.85 50.82
C ILE A 477 -18.04 130.45 52.12
N SER A 478 -17.59 130.00 53.30
CA SER A 478 -17.99 130.59 54.59
C SER A 478 -17.30 131.92 54.92
N PHE A 479 -16.25 132.28 54.18
CA PHE A 479 -15.46 133.51 54.34
C PHE A 479 -15.93 134.65 53.41
N ILE A 480 -16.83 134.34 52.48
CA ILE A 480 -17.49 135.26 51.54
C ILE A 480 -18.92 135.48 52.03
#